data_AF-A0A3A8Q210-F1
#
_entry.id   AF-A0A3A8Q210-F1
#
_cell.length_a   1.000
_cell.length_b   1.000
_cell.length_c   1.000
_cell.angle_alpha   90.00
_cell.angle_beta   90.00
_cell.angle_gamma   90.00
#
_symmetry.space_group_name_H-M   'P 1'
#
loop_
_entity.id
_entity.type
_entity.pdbx_description
1 polymer ?
#
loop_
_entity_poly.entity_id
_entity_poly.type
_entity_poly.pdbx_seq_one_letter_code
_entity_poly.pdbx_strand_id
1 'polypeptide(L)'
;MLTPALLLSLTLAQSTPAPDAVLEYSSPLTEERAPDPEGFSFTAFTAGQTLYLGVDEANLRASAAADAGVVQTLMLGTPVKVLKVGARAKVGEYINTWYQVSVVDAKAAPVTGWVFGNTLTPFRFEADLDGDGELEVATVVMSNEFKARVRVLEPNVKPPRRVSSVDVAVASTDYGGGLGGPVTVTLVPASQAGVTLLQLDSSPERCGDFVTSYVSYTGSNGKPGVLGKAKLALELGGLMDPPNESTFTVSFQPAAKRALVVRTSVEEEEEGKPRKVTEREVYQWKDGVFAQAKPVAKP
;
A
#
# COMPACT_ATOMS: atom_id res chain seq x y z
N MET A 1 -29.47 31.82 -32.80
CA MET A 1 -28.86 30.50 -33.09
C MET A 1 -27.81 30.27 -32.00
N LEU A 2 -28.11 29.39 -31.05
CA LEU A 2 -27.25 29.08 -29.90
C LEU A 2 -26.45 27.81 -30.22
N THR A 3 -25.12 27.93 -30.26
CA THR A 3 -24.21 26.79 -30.23
C THR A 3 -24.07 26.34 -28.77
N PRO A 4 -24.43 25.10 -28.41
CA PRO A 4 -24.12 24.60 -27.07
C PRO A 4 -22.63 24.27 -27.03
N ALA A 5 -21.88 25.04 -26.25
CA ALA A 5 -20.53 24.67 -25.86
C ALA A 5 -20.64 23.40 -25.01
N LEU A 6 -20.13 22.28 -25.54
CA LEU A 6 -19.83 21.09 -24.74
C LEU A 6 -18.83 21.53 -23.65
N LEU A 7 -19.35 21.77 -22.45
CA LEU A 7 -18.57 21.79 -21.22
C LEU A 7 -18.10 20.35 -20.98
N LEU A 8 -16.96 20.01 -21.56
CA LEU A 8 -16.20 18.82 -21.24
C LEU A 8 -15.59 19.04 -19.86
N SER A 9 -16.40 18.86 -18.82
CA SER A 9 -15.94 18.77 -17.44
C SER A 9 -15.08 17.51 -17.32
N LEU A 10 -13.78 17.61 -17.61
CA LEU A 10 -12.81 16.65 -17.12
C LEU A 10 -12.77 16.78 -15.59
N THR A 11 -13.69 16.10 -14.93
CA THR A 11 -13.46 15.66 -13.57
C THR A 11 -12.19 14.81 -13.64
N LEU A 12 -11.11 15.23 -12.98
CA LEU A 12 -10.07 14.31 -12.56
C LEU A 12 -10.74 13.36 -11.56
N ALA A 13 -11.47 12.38 -12.09
CA ALA A 13 -12.03 11.31 -11.32
C ALA A 13 -10.85 10.64 -10.61
N GLN A 14 -11.00 10.41 -9.30
CA GLN A 14 -10.13 9.49 -8.59
C GLN A 14 -10.08 8.20 -9.41
N SER A 15 -8.97 7.96 -10.11
CA SER A 15 -8.76 6.69 -10.76
C SER A 15 -8.51 5.71 -9.63
N THR A 16 -9.57 5.04 -9.18
CA THR A 16 -9.46 3.84 -8.36
C THR A 16 -8.43 2.94 -9.04
N PRO A 17 -7.49 2.37 -8.28
CA PRO A 17 -6.53 1.43 -8.84
C PRO A 17 -7.25 0.40 -9.72
N ALA A 18 -6.62 0.00 -10.82
CA ALA A 18 -7.19 -1.05 -11.67
C ALA A 18 -7.47 -2.29 -10.80
N PRO A 19 -8.54 -3.06 -11.06
CA PRO A 19 -8.89 -4.21 -10.22
C PRO A 19 -7.78 -5.27 -10.11
N ASP A 20 -6.90 -5.32 -11.10
CA ASP A 20 -5.72 -6.19 -11.20
C ASP A 20 -4.41 -5.48 -10.79
N ALA A 21 -4.49 -4.26 -10.24
CA ALA A 21 -3.32 -3.55 -9.76
C ALA A 21 -2.69 -4.30 -8.58
N VAL A 22 -1.41 -4.61 -8.73
CA VAL A 22 -0.57 -5.26 -7.72
C VAL A 22 0.75 -4.52 -7.63
N LEU A 23 1.33 -4.48 -6.43
CA LEU A 23 2.69 -4.04 -6.22
C LEU A 23 3.51 -5.20 -5.65
N GLU A 24 4.68 -5.46 -6.22
CA GLU A 24 5.58 -6.52 -5.81
C GLU A 24 7.00 -5.97 -5.71
N TYR A 25 7.70 -6.45 -4.70
CA TYR A 25 9.15 -6.37 -4.57
C TYR A 25 9.60 -7.56 -3.75
N SER A 26 10.25 -8.50 -4.40
CA SER A 26 10.63 -9.79 -3.83
C SER A 26 12.04 -10.18 -4.25
N SER A 27 12.69 -11.00 -3.44
CA SER A 27 14.00 -11.58 -3.70
C SER A 27 14.09 -12.93 -3.02
N PRO A 28 14.82 -13.91 -3.58
CA PRO A 28 15.20 -15.10 -2.83
C PRO A 28 16.03 -14.69 -1.60
N LEU A 29 15.92 -15.45 -0.53
CA LEU A 29 16.79 -15.36 0.63
C LEU A 29 18.15 -15.93 0.24
N THR A 30 19.20 -15.11 0.33
CA THR A 30 20.57 -15.56 0.12
C THR A 30 21.33 -15.55 1.44
N GLU A 31 22.07 -16.61 1.76
CA GLU A 31 22.99 -16.63 2.91
C GLU A 31 24.17 -15.64 2.75
N GLU A 32 24.39 -15.15 1.52
CA GLU A 32 25.40 -14.15 1.21
C GLU A 32 24.96 -12.71 1.56
N ARG A 33 25.93 -11.88 1.97
CA ARG A 33 25.73 -10.51 2.50
C ARG A 33 25.05 -9.53 1.53
N ALA A 34 24.88 -9.85 0.24
CA ALA A 34 24.17 -9.02 -0.71
C ALA A 34 23.43 -9.90 -1.74
N PRO A 35 22.09 -9.82 -1.84
CA PRO A 35 21.34 -10.58 -2.83
C PRO A 35 21.71 -10.17 -4.27
N ASP A 36 21.75 -11.15 -5.17
CA ASP A 36 22.04 -10.97 -6.59
C ASP A 36 21.01 -10.01 -7.21
N PRO A 37 21.45 -8.89 -7.84
CA PRO A 37 20.55 -8.00 -8.52
C PRO A 37 19.66 -8.63 -9.56
N GLU A 38 20.02 -9.76 -10.18
CA GLU A 38 19.16 -10.45 -11.14
C GLU A 38 18.01 -11.23 -10.48
N GLY A 39 18.18 -11.67 -9.22
CA GLY A 39 17.20 -12.44 -8.46
C GLY A 39 15.99 -11.64 -7.97
N PHE A 40 16.02 -10.31 -8.05
CA PHE A 40 14.89 -9.49 -7.62
C PHE A 40 13.75 -9.53 -8.65
N SER A 41 12.53 -9.70 -8.14
CA SER A 41 11.28 -9.52 -8.88
C SER A 41 10.55 -8.29 -8.34
N PHE A 42 9.95 -7.51 -9.23
CA PHE A 42 9.20 -6.32 -8.88
C PHE A 42 8.18 -5.98 -9.96
N THR A 43 7.14 -5.22 -9.60
CA THR A 43 6.11 -4.81 -10.56
C THR A 43 6.71 -4.04 -11.73
N ALA A 44 6.53 -4.58 -12.94
CA ALA A 44 6.91 -3.92 -14.17
C ALA A 44 5.74 -3.08 -14.70
N PHE A 45 5.96 -1.78 -14.85
CA PHE A 45 4.98 -0.88 -15.47
C PHE A 45 5.11 -0.82 -16.99
N THR A 46 4.00 -0.54 -17.67
CA THR A 46 3.95 -0.49 -19.14
C THR A 46 3.68 0.91 -19.67
N ALA A 47 4.14 1.20 -20.89
CA ALA A 47 3.88 2.48 -21.55
C ALA A 47 2.37 2.70 -21.71
N GLY A 48 1.92 3.93 -21.46
CA GLY A 48 0.51 4.32 -21.45
C GLY A 48 -0.14 4.26 -20.07
N GLN A 49 0.42 3.51 -19.13
CA GLN A 49 -0.10 3.39 -17.77
C GLN A 49 0.00 4.73 -17.02
N THR A 50 -1.05 5.07 -16.29
CA THR A 50 -1.04 6.20 -15.33
C THR A 50 -0.68 5.66 -13.97
N LEU A 51 0.30 6.28 -13.34
CA LEU A 51 0.84 5.94 -12.02
C LEU A 51 0.95 7.20 -11.19
N TYR A 52 1.35 7.04 -9.93
CA TYR A 52 1.53 8.13 -9.01
C TYR A 52 2.89 8.03 -8.33
N LEU A 53 3.42 9.17 -7.91
CA LEU A 53 4.59 9.16 -7.05
C LEU A 53 4.22 8.66 -5.65
N GLY A 54 4.85 7.59 -5.17
CA GLY A 54 4.57 6.97 -3.87
C GLY A 54 5.63 7.25 -2.79
N VAL A 55 6.47 8.25 -3.01
CA VAL A 55 7.48 8.75 -2.06
C VAL A 55 7.24 10.23 -1.79
N ASP A 56 7.75 10.72 -0.66
CA ASP A 56 7.59 12.10 -0.19
C ASP A 56 7.93 13.11 -1.29
N GLU A 57 9.13 12.98 -1.85
CA GLU A 57 9.62 13.74 -3.00
C GLU A 57 10.50 12.83 -3.88
N ALA A 58 10.47 13.05 -5.19
CA ALA A 58 11.39 12.42 -6.12
C ALA A 58 11.81 13.37 -7.23
N ASN A 59 13.03 13.19 -7.73
CA ASN A 59 13.54 13.97 -8.84
C ASN A 59 13.15 13.32 -10.17
N LEU A 60 12.45 14.09 -11.00
CA LEU A 60 12.32 13.86 -12.43
C LEU A 60 13.64 14.27 -13.10
N ARG A 61 14.30 13.35 -13.80
CA ARG A 61 15.65 13.54 -14.33
C ARG A 61 15.70 13.64 -15.85
N ALA A 62 16.74 14.29 -16.37
CA ALA A 62 16.92 14.48 -17.80
C ALA A 62 17.26 13.16 -18.55
N SER A 63 17.90 12.21 -17.86
CA SER A 63 18.21 10.88 -18.37
C SER A 63 18.02 9.80 -17.29
N ALA A 64 18.01 8.53 -17.71
CA ALA A 64 17.81 7.34 -16.89
C ALA A 64 19.05 7.01 -16.02
N ALA A 65 19.49 7.94 -15.18
CA ALA A 65 20.63 7.75 -14.28
C ALA A 65 20.44 8.53 -12.97
N ALA A 66 21.03 8.01 -11.89
CA ALA A 66 20.86 8.58 -10.54
C ALA A 66 21.58 9.92 -10.33
N ASP A 67 22.59 10.21 -11.14
CA ASP A 67 23.39 11.43 -11.15
C ASP A 67 22.98 12.42 -12.26
N ALA A 68 22.03 12.02 -13.11
CA ALA A 68 21.52 12.89 -14.17
C ALA A 68 20.86 14.16 -13.62
N GLY A 69 20.96 15.25 -14.38
CA GLY A 69 20.39 16.55 -14.02
C GLY A 69 18.90 16.46 -13.68
N VAL A 70 18.49 17.18 -12.62
CA VAL A 70 17.11 17.25 -12.17
C VAL A 70 16.36 18.26 -13.04
N VAL A 71 15.28 17.80 -13.67
CA VAL A 71 14.34 18.62 -14.45
C VAL A 71 13.32 19.26 -13.53
N GLN A 72 12.77 18.47 -12.60
CA GLN A 72 11.73 18.90 -11.67
C GLN A 72 11.72 17.98 -10.44
N THR A 73 11.38 18.51 -9.26
CA THR A 73 11.04 17.68 -8.10
C THR A 73 9.53 17.45 -8.07
N LEU A 74 9.13 16.19 -8.01
CA LEU A 74 7.75 15.72 -7.93
C LEU A 74 7.40 15.41 -6.48
N MET A 75 6.14 15.63 -6.13
CA MET A 75 5.60 15.42 -4.78
C MET A 75 4.84 14.10 -4.69
N LEU A 76 4.72 13.55 -3.48
CA LEU A 76 3.83 12.42 -3.21
C LEU A 76 2.46 12.62 -3.86
N GLY A 77 1.96 11.57 -4.50
CA GLY A 77 0.69 11.53 -5.18
C GLY A 77 0.65 12.23 -6.53
N THR A 78 1.76 12.83 -7.01
CA THR A 78 1.81 13.46 -8.33
C THR A 78 1.50 12.42 -9.40
N PRO A 79 0.45 12.63 -10.24
CA PRO A 79 0.11 11.71 -11.31
C PRO A 79 1.10 11.83 -12.47
N VAL A 80 1.52 10.69 -13.00
CA VAL A 80 2.44 10.59 -14.13
C VAL A 80 1.96 9.53 -15.12
N LYS A 81 2.24 9.74 -16.40
CA LYS A 81 1.98 8.75 -17.45
C LYS A 81 3.29 8.15 -17.93
N VAL A 82 3.39 6.83 -17.89
CA VAL A 82 4.57 6.12 -18.42
C VAL A 82 4.61 6.29 -19.94
N LEU A 83 5.72 6.80 -20.45
CA LEU A 83 5.97 6.96 -21.88
C LEU A 83 6.86 5.85 -22.41
N LYS A 84 7.90 5.48 -21.66
CA LYS A 84 8.91 4.53 -22.08
C LYS A 84 9.51 3.79 -20.88
N VAL A 85 9.78 2.50 -21.07
CA VAL A 85 10.52 1.66 -20.13
C VAL A 85 12.02 1.73 -20.48
N GLY A 86 12.85 2.02 -19.49
CA GLY A 86 14.30 2.11 -19.59
C GLY A 86 15.00 0.86 -19.09
N ALA A 87 16.27 1.01 -18.71
CA ALA A 87 17.06 -0.10 -18.19
C ALA A 87 16.78 -0.36 -16.70
N ARG A 88 16.91 -1.64 -16.31
CA ARG A 88 17.07 -2.06 -14.91
C ARG A 88 18.38 -1.48 -14.37
N ALA A 89 18.36 -0.99 -13.14
CA ALA A 89 19.52 -0.43 -12.47
C ALA A 89 19.41 -0.65 -10.95
N LYS A 90 20.54 -0.51 -10.27
CA LYS A 90 20.59 -0.33 -8.80
C LYS A 90 20.72 1.15 -8.49
N VAL A 91 19.85 1.68 -7.64
CA VAL A 91 19.91 3.06 -7.13
C VAL A 91 19.77 3.02 -5.62
N GLY A 92 20.86 3.33 -4.91
CA GLY A 92 20.95 3.10 -3.47
C GLY A 92 20.80 1.61 -3.15
N GLU A 93 19.83 1.28 -2.29
CA GLU A 93 19.53 -0.10 -1.87
C GLU A 93 18.43 -0.77 -2.71
N TYR A 94 17.88 -0.05 -3.70
CA TYR A 94 16.80 -0.56 -4.55
C TYR A 94 17.34 -1.05 -5.89
N ILE A 95 16.74 -2.14 -6.38
CA ILE A 95 16.92 -2.62 -7.75
C ILE A 95 15.58 -2.50 -8.46
N ASN A 96 15.53 -1.72 -9.53
CA ASN A 96 14.29 -1.45 -10.24
C ASN A 96 14.58 -0.97 -11.66
N THR A 97 13.56 -0.60 -12.41
CA THR A 97 13.65 -0.08 -13.77
C THR A 97 13.49 1.43 -13.80
N TRP A 98 14.22 2.10 -14.68
CA TRP A 98 13.96 3.51 -15.00
C TRP A 98 12.75 3.65 -15.92
N TYR A 99 11.89 4.62 -15.66
CA TYR A 99 10.74 4.92 -16.50
C TYR A 99 10.79 6.37 -16.96
N GLN A 100 10.66 6.59 -18.26
CA GLN A 100 10.38 7.90 -18.79
C GLN A 100 8.90 8.18 -18.59
N VAL A 101 8.58 9.30 -17.96
CA VAL A 101 7.22 9.68 -17.62
C VAL A 101 6.92 11.10 -18.06
N SER A 102 5.65 11.37 -18.36
CA SER A 102 5.11 12.73 -18.46
C SER A 102 4.33 13.03 -17.19
N VAL A 103 4.60 14.17 -16.56
CA VAL A 103 3.75 14.69 -15.49
C VAL A 103 2.38 15.01 -16.07
N VAL A 104 1.32 14.55 -15.40
CA VAL A 104 -0.06 14.83 -15.79
C VAL A 104 -0.56 16.01 -14.96
N ASP A 105 -0.35 17.22 -15.46
CA ASP A 105 -0.91 18.43 -14.86
C ASP A 105 -1.90 19.07 -15.84
N ALA A 106 -3.15 19.24 -15.42
CA ALA A 106 -4.18 19.88 -16.24
C ALA A 106 -3.93 21.39 -16.45
N LYS A 107 -3.04 22.00 -15.66
CA LYS A 107 -2.80 23.45 -15.62
C LYS A 107 -1.45 23.87 -16.17
N ALA A 108 -0.53 22.92 -16.44
CA ALA A 108 0.82 23.21 -16.90
C ALA A 108 1.18 22.44 -18.17
N ALA A 109 2.19 22.91 -18.89
CA ALA A 109 2.74 22.17 -20.02
C ALA A 109 3.28 20.81 -19.55
N PRO A 110 3.07 19.71 -20.29
CA PRO A 110 3.57 18.41 -19.91
C PRO A 110 5.10 18.43 -19.77
N VAL A 111 5.59 18.13 -18.57
CA VAL A 111 7.03 17.99 -18.31
C VAL A 111 7.39 16.51 -18.39
N THR A 112 8.40 16.19 -19.21
CA THR A 112 8.89 14.83 -19.39
C THR A 112 10.27 14.64 -18.75
N GLY A 113 10.50 13.47 -18.18
CA GLY A 113 11.82 13.05 -17.73
C GLY A 113 11.79 11.63 -17.20
N TRP A 114 12.81 11.24 -16.46
CA TRP A 114 13.03 9.88 -15.97
C TRP A 114 12.89 9.82 -14.45
N VAL A 115 12.20 8.79 -13.98
CA VAL A 115 12.04 8.45 -12.56
C VAL A 115 12.37 6.97 -12.35
N PHE A 116 12.81 6.63 -11.13
CA PHE A 116 13.15 5.26 -10.79
C PHE A 116 11.92 4.51 -10.28
N GLY A 117 11.70 3.28 -10.73
CA GLY A 117 10.42 2.59 -10.60
C GLY A 117 9.95 2.32 -9.18
N ASN A 118 10.85 2.21 -8.19
CA ASN A 118 10.48 2.05 -6.78
C ASN A 118 9.76 3.28 -6.20
N THR A 119 9.82 4.42 -6.88
CA THR A 119 9.12 5.65 -6.51
C THR A 119 7.71 5.72 -7.06
N LEU A 120 7.33 4.79 -7.94
CA LEU A 120 6.03 4.78 -8.62
C LEU A 120 5.09 3.75 -7.98
N THR A 121 3.80 4.06 -8.03
CA THR A 121 2.76 3.16 -7.53
C THR A 121 1.46 3.30 -8.34
N PRO A 122 0.71 2.20 -8.53
CA PRO A 122 -0.68 2.29 -9.00
C PRO A 122 -1.64 2.71 -7.87
N PHE A 123 -1.22 2.63 -6.61
CA PHE A 123 -2.08 2.85 -5.45
C PHE A 123 -1.99 4.30 -4.96
N ARG A 124 -3.05 5.05 -5.24
CA ARG A 124 -3.27 6.38 -4.68
C ARG A 124 -4.71 6.51 -4.22
N PHE A 125 -4.87 6.93 -2.97
CA PHE A 125 -6.17 7.15 -2.35
C PHE A 125 -6.25 8.60 -1.88
N GLU A 126 -7.35 9.26 -2.20
CA GLU A 126 -7.71 10.57 -1.67
C GLU A 126 -8.96 10.37 -0.82
N ALA A 127 -8.85 10.57 0.48
CA ALA A 127 -9.97 10.38 1.41
C ALA A 127 -9.72 11.16 2.70
N ASP A 128 -10.79 11.43 3.43
CA ASP A 128 -10.76 11.87 4.81
C ASP A 128 -10.39 10.65 5.68
N LEU A 129 -9.09 10.46 5.90
CA LEU A 129 -8.53 9.30 6.56
C LEU A 129 -8.62 9.40 8.08
N ASP A 130 -8.60 10.61 8.64
CA ASP A 130 -8.67 10.83 10.08
C ASP A 130 -10.00 11.43 10.60
N GLY A 131 -10.90 11.83 9.70
CA GLY A 131 -12.23 12.32 10.02
C GLY A 131 -12.30 13.81 10.34
N ASP A 132 -11.29 14.61 9.97
CA ASP A 132 -11.28 16.05 10.18
C ASP A 132 -11.88 16.87 9.03
N GLY A 133 -12.22 16.21 7.92
CA GLY A 133 -12.85 16.79 6.75
C GLY A 133 -11.88 17.31 5.68
N GLU A 134 -10.56 17.22 5.91
CA GLU A 134 -9.57 17.37 4.85
C GLU A 134 -9.43 16.05 4.04
N LEU A 135 -8.82 16.12 2.86
CA LEU A 135 -8.60 14.94 2.02
C LEU A 135 -7.10 14.65 1.97
N GLU A 136 -6.68 13.62 2.68
CA GLU A 136 -5.30 13.14 2.68
C GLU A 136 -5.03 12.35 1.41
N VAL A 137 -3.77 12.42 0.95
CA VAL A 137 -3.29 11.58 -0.13
C VAL A 137 -2.49 10.43 0.45
N ALA A 138 -2.98 9.21 0.32
CA ALA A 138 -2.24 8.01 0.68
C ALA A 138 -1.72 7.26 -0.54
N THR A 139 -0.49 6.77 -0.45
CA THR A 139 0.18 5.96 -1.47
C THR A 139 0.89 4.77 -0.85
N VAL A 140 1.04 3.69 -1.61
CA VAL A 140 1.76 2.48 -1.15
C VAL A 140 2.90 2.16 -2.10
N VAL A 141 4.11 1.99 -1.57
CA VAL A 141 5.28 1.50 -2.32
C VAL A 141 5.95 0.36 -1.58
N MET A 142 6.87 -0.36 -2.22
CA MET A 142 7.70 -1.35 -1.52
C MET A 142 8.98 -0.69 -1.01
N SER A 143 9.37 -1.04 0.21
CA SER A 143 10.63 -0.62 0.81
C SER A 143 11.79 -1.56 0.42
N ASN A 144 13.01 -1.10 0.65
CA ASN A 144 14.25 -1.87 0.56
C ASN A 144 14.31 -3.02 1.59
N GLU A 145 13.48 -2.99 2.63
CA GLU A 145 13.31 -4.07 3.61
C GLU A 145 12.22 -5.07 3.20
N PHE A 146 11.77 -5.04 1.94
CA PHE A 146 10.75 -5.94 1.41
C PHE A 146 9.40 -5.84 2.14
N LYS A 147 9.10 -4.69 2.74
CA LYS A 147 7.81 -4.35 3.36
C LYS A 147 6.99 -3.42 2.46
N ALA A 148 5.67 -3.51 2.54
CA ALA A 148 4.80 -2.50 1.96
C ALA A 148 4.82 -1.25 2.86
N ARG A 149 5.20 -0.10 2.30
CA ARG A 149 5.24 1.19 2.98
C ARG A 149 4.04 2.04 2.57
N VAL A 150 3.15 2.27 3.52
CA VAL A 150 2.07 3.25 3.37
C VAL A 150 2.60 4.62 3.74
N ARG A 151 2.36 5.61 2.89
CA ARG A 151 2.64 7.03 3.15
C ARG A 151 1.36 7.83 3.03
N VAL A 152 1.15 8.73 3.98
CA VAL A 152 -0.01 9.63 4.03
C VAL A 152 0.50 11.07 4.07
N LEU A 153 0.11 11.85 3.07
CA LEU A 153 0.37 13.28 2.99
C LEU A 153 -0.81 14.04 3.60
N GLU A 154 -0.50 14.85 4.61
CA GLU A 154 -1.43 15.78 5.24
C GLU A 154 -1.57 17.05 4.38
N PRO A 155 -2.76 17.38 3.86
CA PRO A 155 -3.01 18.67 3.24
C PRO A 155 -2.84 19.82 4.25
N ASN A 156 -2.51 21.02 3.75
CA ASN A 156 -2.55 22.28 4.51
C ASN A 156 -1.69 22.39 5.79
N VAL A 157 -0.96 21.35 6.18
CA VAL A 157 0.00 21.37 7.29
C VAL A 157 1.13 22.38 7.05
N LYS A 158 1.65 22.98 8.13
CA LYS A 158 2.80 23.90 8.06
C LYS A 158 4.01 23.34 8.83
N PRO A 159 5.21 23.27 8.22
CA PRO A 159 5.49 23.53 6.79
C PRO A 159 4.75 22.54 5.89
N PRO A 160 4.46 22.90 4.62
CA PRO A 160 3.73 22.02 3.71
C PRO A 160 4.51 20.73 3.43
N ARG A 161 3.81 19.72 2.89
CA ARG A 161 4.40 18.47 2.39
C ARG A 161 4.89 17.52 3.49
N ARG A 162 4.20 17.49 4.63
CA ARG A 162 4.53 16.54 5.70
C ARG A 162 3.84 15.21 5.44
N VAL A 163 4.63 14.15 5.53
CA VAL A 163 4.18 12.78 5.31
C VAL A 163 4.34 11.99 6.59
N SER A 164 3.36 11.17 6.93
CA SER A 164 3.50 10.08 7.90
C SER A 164 3.65 8.77 7.14
N SER A 165 4.47 7.86 7.66
CA SER A 165 4.67 6.53 7.05
C SER A 165 4.55 5.41 8.06
N VAL A 166 4.13 4.24 7.58
CA VAL A 166 4.19 2.97 8.32
C VAL A 166 4.55 1.84 7.36
N ASP A 167 5.42 0.94 7.81
CA ASP A 167 5.75 -0.29 7.09
C ASP A 167 4.92 -1.44 7.64
N VAL A 168 4.40 -2.28 6.75
CA VAL A 168 3.62 -3.48 7.09
C VAL A 168 4.23 -4.71 6.44
N ALA A 169 4.03 -5.87 7.09
CA ALA A 169 4.53 -7.13 6.57
C ALA A 169 3.83 -7.52 5.26
N VAL A 170 4.52 -8.33 4.48
CA VAL A 170 4.11 -8.87 3.17
C VAL A 170 4.57 -10.32 3.18
N ALA A 171 3.72 -11.24 2.72
CA ALA A 171 4.04 -12.65 2.70
C ALA A 171 5.08 -12.93 1.61
N SER A 172 6.01 -13.84 1.92
CA SER A 172 7.10 -14.21 1.01
C SER A 172 6.59 -14.98 -0.21
N THR A 173 7.15 -14.72 -1.39
CA THR A 173 6.90 -15.56 -2.58
C THR A 173 7.58 -16.92 -2.55
N ASP A 174 8.48 -17.15 -1.59
CA ASP A 174 9.14 -18.44 -1.33
C ASP A 174 9.03 -18.84 0.15
N TYR A 175 8.48 -20.03 0.42
CA TYR A 175 8.24 -20.54 1.77
C TYR A 175 9.56 -20.79 2.50
N GLY A 176 9.74 -20.13 3.65
CA GLY A 176 10.96 -20.24 4.48
C GLY A 176 12.26 -19.73 3.83
N GLY A 177 12.19 -19.14 2.63
CA GLY A 177 13.38 -18.89 1.81
C GLY A 177 13.31 -17.68 0.87
N GLY A 178 12.34 -16.79 1.03
CA GLY A 178 12.22 -15.55 0.25
C GLY A 178 11.99 -14.33 1.13
N LEU A 179 12.14 -13.16 0.52
CA LEU A 179 11.86 -11.86 1.11
C LEU A 179 10.83 -11.13 0.26
N GLY A 180 9.78 -10.61 0.90
CA GLY A 180 8.75 -9.79 0.25
C GLY A 180 7.85 -10.57 -0.70
N GLY A 181 6.90 -9.86 -1.29
CA GLY A 181 5.94 -10.45 -2.20
C GLY A 181 4.93 -9.45 -2.73
N PRO A 182 3.90 -9.94 -3.44
CA PRO A 182 2.85 -9.10 -3.99
C PRO A 182 1.94 -8.55 -2.88
N VAL A 183 1.43 -7.35 -3.09
CA VAL A 183 0.41 -6.71 -2.28
C VAL A 183 -0.62 -6.02 -3.17
N THR A 184 -1.90 -6.21 -2.85
CA THR A 184 -3.00 -5.41 -3.36
C THR A 184 -3.51 -4.49 -2.26
N VAL A 185 -4.05 -3.33 -2.63
CA VAL A 185 -4.47 -2.32 -1.65
C VAL A 185 -5.87 -1.83 -1.98
N THR A 186 -6.72 -1.78 -0.97
CA THR A 186 -8.09 -1.25 -1.06
C THR A 186 -8.37 -0.25 0.06
N LEU A 187 -9.28 0.70 -0.21
CA LEU A 187 -9.78 1.64 0.80
C LEU A 187 -11.02 1.05 1.46
N VAL A 188 -10.98 0.89 2.78
CA VAL A 188 -12.14 0.51 3.61
C VAL A 188 -12.74 1.80 4.18
N PRO A 189 -13.94 2.22 3.73
CA PRO A 189 -14.52 3.47 4.17
C PRO A 189 -14.99 3.40 5.64
N ALA A 190 -15.05 4.56 6.30
CA ALA A 190 -15.55 4.67 7.67
C ALA A 190 -16.99 4.15 7.84
N SER A 191 -17.82 4.16 6.80
CA SER A 191 -19.16 3.56 6.82
C SER A 191 -19.15 2.05 7.03
N GLN A 192 -18.07 1.36 6.65
CA GLN A 192 -17.90 -0.08 6.80
C GLN A 192 -17.17 -0.44 8.10
N ALA A 193 -16.08 0.26 8.42
CA ALA A 193 -15.22 -0.08 9.56
C ALA A 193 -15.41 0.79 10.81
N GLY A 194 -16.16 1.89 10.72
CA GLY A 194 -16.29 2.91 11.77
C GLY A 194 -15.15 3.92 11.80
N VAL A 195 -14.12 3.69 10.99
CA VAL A 195 -12.95 4.51 10.70
C VAL A 195 -12.47 4.20 9.28
N THR A 196 -11.84 5.14 8.59
CA THR A 196 -11.24 4.88 7.28
C THR A 196 -9.94 4.09 7.44
N LEU A 197 -9.76 3.02 6.66
CA LEU A 197 -8.56 2.18 6.68
C LEU A 197 -8.07 1.91 5.26
N LEU A 198 -6.78 1.65 5.12
CA LEU A 198 -6.22 0.98 3.95
C LEU A 198 -6.03 -0.49 4.28
N GLN A 199 -6.65 -1.38 3.52
CA GLN A 199 -6.44 -2.82 3.60
C GLN A 199 -5.39 -3.22 2.58
N LEU A 200 -4.33 -3.88 3.05
CA LEU A 200 -3.23 -4.41 2.26
C LEU A 200 -3.29 -5.93 2.35
N ASP A 201 -3.55 -6.60 1.24
CA ASP A 201 -3.61 -8.05 1.15
C ASP A 201 -2.39 -8.58 0.40
N SER A 202 -1.62 -9.43 1.06
CA SER A 202 -0.48 -10.13 0.48
C SER A 202 -0.73 -11.63 0.53
N SER A 203 -0.99 -12.22 -0.63
CA SER A 203 -1.34 -13.63 -0.77
C SER A 203 -0.61 -14.24 -1.98
N PRO A 204 0.71 -14.47 -1.89
CA PRO A 204 1.47 -15.12 -2.96
C PRO A 204 0.94 -16.52 -3.25
N GLU A 205 0.64 -16.82 -4.52
CA GLU A 205 0.03 -18.10 -4.94
C GLU A 205 0.90 -19.33 -4.61
N ARG A 206 2.21 -19.16 -4.42
CA ARG A 206 3.18 -20.25 -4.37
C ARG A 206 3.44 -20.83 -2.98
N CYS A 207 3.05 -20.15 -1.89
CA CYS A 207 3.63 -20.45 -0.58
C CYS A 207 2.64 -20.69 0.57
N GLY A 208 1.33 -20.65 0.31
CA GLY A 208 0.31 -20.89 1.33
C GLY A 208 0.21 -19.78 2.39
N ASP A 209 1.31 -19.10 2.73
CA ASP A 209 1.34 -17.95 3.62
C ASP A 209 0.63 -16.74 3.00
N PHE A 210 -0.17 -16.07 3.80
CA PHE A 210 -0.76 -14.78 3.45
C PHE A 210 -0.88 -13.88 4.67
N VAL A 211 -0.85 -12.57 4.44
CA VAL A 211 -1.04 -11.56 5.48
C VAL A 211 -1.98 -10.48 4.98
N THR A 212 -2.97 -10.13 5.80
CA THR A 212 -3.79 -8.94 5.62
C THR A 212 -3.43 -7.93 6.71
N SER A 213 -3.02 -6.74 6.28
CA SER A 213 -2.75 -5.60 7.15
C SER A 213 -3.77 -4.49 6.93
N TYR A 214 -4.28 -3.92 8.00
CA TYR A 214 -5.09 -2.71 7.98
C TYR A 214 -4.23 -1.55 8.50
N VAL A 215 -4.11 -0.49 7.73
CA VAL A 215 -3.42 0.74 8.15
C VAL A 215 -4.44 1.83 8.38
N SER A 216 -4.30 2.52 9.51
CA SER A 216 -5.07 3.72 9.81
C SER A 216 -4.19 4.96 9.72
N TYR A 217 -4.84 6.11 9.58
CA TYR A 217 -4.25 7.42 9.82
C TYR A 217 -5.05 8.10 10.92
N THR A 218 -4.36 8.66 11.92
CA THR A 218 -5.02 9.31 13.06
C THR A 218 -4.45 10.70 13.28
N GLY A 219 -5.30 11.70 13.09
CA GLY A 219 -5.01 13.11 13.34
C GLY A 219 -5.09 13.51 14.81
N SER A 220 -5.02 14.82 15.03
CA SER A 220 -5.00 15.44 16.35
C SER A 220 -6.41 15.74 16.90
N ASN A 221 -7.27 14.71 16.96
CA ASN A 221 -8.67 14.80 17.39
C ASN A 221 -9.54 15.75 16.53
N GLY A 222 -9.50 15.60 15.21
CA GLY A 222 -10.32 16.39 14.27
C GLY A 222 -9.83 17.83 14.10
N LYS A 223 -8.53 18.09 14.31
CA LYS A 223 -7.92 19.41 14.11
C LYS A 223 -7.23 19.45 12.75
N PRO A 224 -7.73 20.24 11.79
CA PRO A 224 -7.12 20.36 10.47
C PRO A 224 -5.75 21.01 10.52
N GLY A 225 -4.92 20.71 9.52
CA GLY A 225 -3.58 21.27 9.35
C GLY A 225 -2.56 20.80 10.39
N VAL A 226 -2.80 19.66 11.06
CA VAL A 226 -1.85 19.03 11.98
C VAL A 226 -1.51 17.63 11.48
N LEU A 227 -0.22 17.37 11.24
CA LEU A 227 0.24 16.05 10.82
C LEU A 227 -0.23 14.95 11.78
N GLY A 228 -1.11 14.09 11.28
CA GLY A 228 -1.51 12.85 11.91
C GLY A 228 -0.43 11.77 11.87
N LYS A 229 -0.80 10.57 12.32
CA LYS A 229 0.10 9.42 12.40
C LYS A 229 -0.53 8.19 11.75
N ALA A 230 0.16 7.67 10.75
CA ALA A 230 -0.12 6.37 10.15
C ALA A 230 0.29 5.24 11.12
N LYS A 231 -0.55 4.22 11.27
CA LYS A 231 -0.32 3.08 12.17
C LYS A 231 -0.80 1.78 11.54
N LEU A 232 -0.11 0.69 11.85
CA LEU A 232 -0.63 -0.66 11.64
C LEU A 232 -1.77 -0.86 12.63
N ALA A 233 -3.01 -0.84 12.12
CA ALA A 233 -4.22 -0.90 12.91
C ALA A 233 -4.60 -2.33 13.28
N LEU A 234 -4.41 -3.30 12.38
CA LEU A 234 -4.64 -4.72 12.60
C LEU A 234 -3.78 -5.51 11.61
N GLU A 235 -3.17 -6.60 12.04
CA GLU A 235 -2.42 -7.52 11.17
C GLU A 235 -2.89 -8.93 11.43
N LEU A 236 -3.19 -9.67 10.38
CA LEU A 236 -3.67 -11.04 10.46
C LEU A 236 -2.90 -11.89 9.45
N GLY A 237 -2.12 -12.85 9.97
CA GLY A 237 -1.50 -13.90 9.17
C GLY A 237 -2.42 -15.11 9.01
N GLY A 238 -2.25 -15.81 7.91
CA GLY A 238 -2.85 -17.10 7.61
C GLY A 238 -1.90 -17.99 6.80
N LEU A 239 -2.26 -19.26 6.73
CA LEU A 239 -1.51 -20.33 6.08
C LEU A 239 -2.50 -21.21 5.29
N MET A 240 -2.13 -21.60 4.08
CA MET A 240 -2.84 -22.55 3.22
C MET A 240 -1.82 -23.57 2.69
N ASP A 241 -1.31 -24.42 3.59
CA ASP A 241 -0.32 -25.46 3.28
C ASP A 241 -0.78 -26.84 3.79
N PRO A 242 -1.62 -27.56 3.02
CA PRO A 242 -2.20 -28.83 3.46
C PRO A 242 -1.15 -29.83 3.96
N PRO A 243 -1.41 -30.52 5.10
CA PRO A 243 -2.69 -30.58 5.82
C PRO A 243 -2.93 -29.41 6.79
N ASN A 244 -1.96 -28.51 6.96
CA ASN A 244 -2.03 -27.40 7.92
C ASN A 244 -2.58 -26.13 7.26
N GLU A 245 -3.76 -25.73 7.69
CA GLU A 245 -4.39 -24.51 7.20
C GLU A 245 -4.73 -23.60 8.38
N SER A 246 -4.61 -22.30 8.21
CA SER A 246 -5.07 -21.28 9.15
C SER A 246 -5.62 -20.10 8.34
N THR A 247 -6.94 -19.98 8.29
CA THR A 247 -7.63 -18.91 7.58
C THR A 247 -8.35 -17.99 8.54
N PHE A 248 -8.66 -16.77 8.10
CA PHE A 248 -9.43 -15.83 8.90
C PHE A 248 -10.45 -15.06 8.05
N THR A 249 -11.51 -14.59 8.72
CA THR A 249 -12.43 -13.58 8.17
C THR A 249 -12.55 -12.42 9.13
N VAL A 250 -12.66 -11.21 8.60
CA VAL A 250 -12.83 -9.98 9.38
C VAL A 250 -14.21 -9.39 9.09
N SER A 251 -14.97 -9.13 10.15
CA SER A 251 -16.27 -8.45 10.08
C SER A 251 -16.24 -7.21 10.96
N PHE A 252 -16.33 -6.03 10.36
CA PHE A 252 -16.37 -4.79 11.11
C PHE A 252 -17.78 -4.46 11.62
N GLN A 253 -17.84 -3.85 12.80
CA GLN A 253 -19.05 -3.32 13.42
C GLN A 253 -18.87 -1.80 13.54
N PRO A 254 -19.23 -1.02 12.50
CA PRO A 254 -18.83 0.39 12.38
C PRO A 254 -19.33 1.26 13.53
N ALA A 255 -20.59 1.08 13.92
CA ALA A 255 -21.21 1.84 15.03
C ALA A 255 -20.50 1.63 16.37
N ALA A 256 -19.94 0.43 16.60
CA ALA A 256 -19.20 0.09 17.82
C ALA A 256 -17.68 0.31 17.68
N LYS A 257 -17.20 0.64 16.48
CA LYS A 257 -15.78 0.64 16.09
C LYS A 257 -15.06 -0.63 16.56
N ARG A 258 -15.65 -1.79 16.23
CA ARG A 258 -15.11 -3.13 16.55
C ARG A 258 -14.81 -3.92 15.29
N ALA A 259 -13.90 -4.87 15.40
CA ALA A 259 -13.69 -5.91 14.41
C ALA A 259 -13.90 -7.28 15.07
N LEU A 260 -14.69 -8.15 14.45
CA LEU A 260 -14.79 -9.55 14.80
C LEU A 260 -13.89 -10.32 13.83
N VAL A 261 -12.90 -11.02 14.37
CA VAL A 261 -12.02 -11.91 13.61
C VAL A 261 -12.43 -13.35 13.93
N VAL A 262 -12.75 -14.12 12.90
CA VAL A 262 -13.02 -15.55 13.02
C VAL A 262 -11.88 -16.31 12.37
N ARG A 263 -11.06 -16.98 13.18
CA ARG A 263 -9.95 -17.82 12.72
C ARG A 263 -10.40 -19.27 12.63
N THR A 264 -10.00 -19.95 11.56
CA THR A 264 -10.26 -21.37 11.35
C THR A 264 -8.95 -22.05 11.01
N SER A 265 -8.51 -22.97 11.87
CA SER A 265 -7.30 -23.76 11.67
C SER A 265 -7.65 -25.23 11.43
N VAL A 266 -6.86 -25.89 10.59
CA VAL A 266 -6.85 -27.35 10.41
C VAL A 266 -5.47 -27.82 10.83
N GLU A 267 -5.40 -28.66 11.85
CA GLU A 267 -4.16 -29.21 12.42
C GLU A 267 -4.19 -30.73 12.33
N GLU A 268 -3.05 -31.36 12.04
CA GLU A 268 -2.92 -32.82 12.05
C GLU A 268 -2.74 -33.32 13.49
N GLU A 269 -3.64 -34.18 13.98
CA GLU A 269 -3.49 -34.83 15.29
C GLU A 269 -2.41 -35.93 15.24
N GLU A 270 -1.92 -36.40 16.40
CA GLU A 270 -0.92 -37.48 16.52
C GLU A 270 -1.29 -38.78 15.77
N GLU A 271 -2.58 -38.99 15.44
CA GLU A 271 -3.08 -40.13 14.66
C GLU A 271 -3.19 -39.87 13.14
N GLY A 272 -2.74 -38.71 12.63
CA GLY A 272 -2.83 -38.34 11.21
C GLY A 272 -4.23 -37.92 10.75
N LYS A 273 -5.12 -37.56 11.68
CA LYS A 273 -6.48 -37.08 11.37
C LYS A 273 -6.53 -35.56 11.47
N PRO A 274 -7.10 -34.85 10.48
CA PRO A 274 -7.23 -33.40 10.53
C PRO A 274 -8.30 -33.00 11.55
N ARG A 275 -7.93 -32.11 12.47
CA ARG A 275 -8.85 -31.45 13.41
C ARG A 275 -9.07 -30.01 13.00
N LYS A 276 -10.33 -29.64 12.85
CA LYS A 276 -10.75 -28.25 12.60
C LYS A 276 -11.02 -27.52 13.90
N VAL A 277 -10.32 -26.41 14.13
CA VAL A 277 -10.51 -25.50 15.27
C VAL A 277 -11.04 -24.16 14.77
N THR A 278 -12.00 -23.57 15.47
CA THR A 278 -12.54 -22.24 15.13
C THR A 278 -12.54 -21.35 16.35
N GLU A 279 -11.87 -20.21 16.24
CA GLU A 279 -11.72 -19.22 17.29
C GLU A 279 -12.36 -17.90 16.86
N ARG A 280 -12.92 -17.18 17.83
CA ARG A 280 -13.57 -15.88 17.61
C ARG A 280 -12.98 -14.86 18.55
N GLU A 281 -12.39 -13.83 17.95
CA GLU A 281 -11.72 -12.76 18.67
C GLU A 281 -12.40 -11.42 18.36
N VAL A 282 -12.71 -10.67 19.40
CA VAL A 282 -13.27 -9.32 19.25
C VAL A 282 -12.15 -8.33 19.48
N TYR A 283 -11.98 -7.40 18.56
CA TYR A 283 -11.04 -6.29 18.66
C TYR A 283 -11.82 -4.97 18.78
N GLN A 284 -11.36 -4.11 19.68
CA GLN A 284 -11.92 -2.78 19.91
C GLN A 284 -10.95 -1.73 19.40
N TRP A 285 -11.47 -0.77 18.64
CA TRP A 285 -10.70 0.40 18.23
C TRP A 285 -10.26 1.23 19.44
N LYS A 286 -8.97 1.53 19.50
CA LYS A 286 -8.36 2.42 20.48
C LYS A 286 -7.12 3.07 19.88
N ASP A 287 -7.07 4.41 19.89
CA ASP A 287 -5.87 5.19 19.53
C ASP A 287 -5.23 4.80 18.18
N GLY A 288 -6.03 4.52 17.15
CA GLY A 288 -5.52 4.17 15.82
C GLY A 288 -5.29 2.68 15.58
N VAL A 289 -5.53 1.82 16.57
CA VAL A 289 -5.33 0.38 16.46
C VAL A 289 -6.55 -0.40 16.96
N PHE A 290 -6.77 -1.58 16.40
CA PHE A 290 -7.71 -2.57 16.90
C PHE A 290 -6.99 -3.46 17.91
N ALA A 291 -7.30 -3.30 19.20
CA ALA A 291 -6.74 -4.13 20.27
C ALA A 291 -7.74 -5.21 20.69
N GLN A 292 -7.27 -6.44 20.92
CA GLN A 292 -8.13 -7.52 21.38
C GLN A 292 -8.85 -7.12 22.68
N ALA A 293 -10.18 -7.18 22.66
CA ALA A 293 -10.99 -6.93 23.83
C ALA A 293 -10.79 -8.09 24.81
N LYS A 294 -10.43 -7.79 26.06
CA LYS A 294 -10.38 -8.82 27.11
C LYS A 294 -11.72 -9.56 27.14
N PRO A 295 -11.74 -10.89 27.30
CA PRO A 295 -12.99 -11.60 27.52
C PRO A 295 -13.69 -10.95 28.70
N VAL A 296 -14.96 -10.55 28.51
CA VAL A 296 -15.80 -10.15 29.64
C VAL A 296 -15.89 -11.40 30.52
N ALA A 297 -15.35 -11.34 31.73
CA ALA A 297 -15.53 -12.41 32.71
C ALA A 297 -17.03 -12.69 32.78
N LYS A 298 -17.42 -13.95 32.50
CA LYS A 298 -18.82 -14.35 32.69
C LYS A 298 -19.18 -14.06 34.15
N PRO A 299 -20.33 -13.40 34.43
CA PRO A 299 -20.79 -13.17 35.79
C PRO A 299 -21.02 -14.48 36.55
#